data_AF-A0AAD1LZF3-F1
#
_entry.id   AF-A0AAD1LZF3-F1
#
_cell.length_a   1.000
_cell.length_b   1.000
_cell.length_c   1.000
_cell.angle_alpha   90.00
_cell.angle_beta   90.00
_cell.angle_gamma   90.00
#
_symmetry.space_group_name_H-M   'P 1'
#
loop_
_entity.id
_entity.type
_entity.pdbx_description
1 polymer ?
#
loop_
_entity_poly.entity_id
_entity_poly.type
_entity_poly.pdbx_seq_one_letter_code
_entity_poly.pdbx_strand_id
1 'polypeptide(L)'
;MPNSRDGRDPLRTGIFGVVLVACIVLVSFGYSQLPFWPQGKPYDAYFSDAGGIAPGNDVYVSGIKVGRVRSVTLAGDAAKVSFTVDRRIVVGDQSLASIRTDTILGERSIAVTPAGSARTSTIPLSRTTTPYALGSALEDLGSNAGNLDKGQFEKSLRVITDALHDATPQLRGALDGVTSLSRTLNRRDEALDGLLAHAKSVTAVLAKRAEQVNKLILDGNQLFAALDARRAALAQLISGIDELAQQISGFVADNRREFGPSLSKLNQVLDDLNERHEYITEALKRLPPYATTLGEVVGSGPGFNVNVYSVLPAPLVSIVFDLVFQPNKLPDSFADYLRGLIQERWIIRPKSP
;
A
#
# COMPACT_ATOMS: atom_id res chain seq x y z
N MET A 1 -52.95 34.69 34.30
CA MET A 1 -51.61 34.64 34.93
C MET A 1 -50.89 33.40 34.41
N PRO A 2 -49.77 33.50 33.66
CA PRO A 2 -48.93 32.37 33.30
C PRO A 2 -47.68 32.29 34.21
N ASN A 3 -47.44 31.15 34.84
CA ASN A 3 -46.25 30.75 35.59
C ASN A 3 -45.94 29.32 35.13
N SER A 4 -44.74 28.82 34.86
CA SER A 4 -43.39 29.37 34.80
C SER A 4 -42.63 28.45 33.84
N ARG A 5 -41.65 28.99 33.12
CA ARG A 5 -40.84 28.27 32.13
C ARG A 5 -39.89 27.28 32.81
N ASP A 6 -40.00 26.00 32.45
CA ASP A 6 -39.02 24.95 32.76
C ASP A 6 -37.71 25.23 32.02
N GLY A 7 -36.77 25.89 32.69
CA GLY A 7 -35.40 26.07 32.23
C GLY A 7 -34.57 24.82 32.47
N ARG A 8 -34.67 23.81 31.59
CA ARG A 8 -33.68 22.72 31.55
C ARG A 8 -32.37 23.28 30.99
N ASP A 9 -31.43 23.59 31.88
CA ASP A 9 -30.08 24.06 31.55
C ASP A 9 -29.38 23.07 30.59
N PRO A 10 -29.23 23.41 29.29
CA PRO A 10 -28.69 22.47 28.30
C PRO A 10 -27.24 22.06 28.60
N LEU A 11 -26.51 22.91 29.33
CA LEU A 11 -25.15 22.65 29.82
C LEU A 11 -25.11 21.51 30.84
N ARG A 12 -26.07 21.42 31.76
CA ARG A 12 -26.11 20.35 32.78
C ARG A 12 -26.40 19.00 32.15
N THR A 13 -27.31 18.96 31.18
CA THR A 13 -27.61 17.74 30.42
C THR A 13 -26.43 17.31 29.54
N GLY A 14 -25.69 18.26 28.96
CA GLY A 14 -24.49 17.99 28.18
C GLY A 14 -23.36 17.40 29.03
N ILE A 15 -23.07 18.00 30.19
CA ILE A 15 -22.04 17.49 31.12
C ILE A 15 -22.41 16.08 31.60
N PHE A 16 -23.68 15.85 31.95
CA PHE A 16 -24.13 14.53 32.38
C PHE A 16 -23.98 13.47 31.28
N GLY A 17 -24.29 13.82 30.02
CA GLY A 17 -24.07 12.95 28.87
C GLY A 17 -22.59 12.62 28.65
N VAL A 18 -21.70 13.62 28.74
CA VAL A 18 -20.25 13.41 28.60
C VAL A 18 -19.70 12.53 29.72
N VAL A 19 -20.12 12.75 30.96
CA VAL A 19 -19.71 11.93 32.12
C VAL A 19 -20.22 10.49 31.96
N LEU A 20 -21.46 10.29 31.51
CA LEU A 20 -22.02 8.97 31.27
C LEU A 20 -21.21 8.21 30.19
N VAL A 21 -20.92 8.88 29.07
CA VAL A 21 -20.12 8.28 27.98
C VAL A 21 -18.70 7.98 28.45
N ALA A 22 -18.06 8.90 29.19
CA ALA A 22 -16.74 8.68 29.77
C ALA A 22 -16.73 7.49 30.75
N CYS A 23 -17.75 7.34 31.59
CA CYS A 23 -17.91 6.18 32.47
C CYS A 23 -18.09 4.88 31.67
N ILE A 24 -18.90 4.89 30.61
CA ILE A 24 -19.10 3.70 29.75
C ILE A 24 -17.79 3.32 29.06
N VAL A 25 -17.04 4.29 28.52
CA VAL A 25 -15.74 4.06 27.89
C VAL A 25 -14.73 3.51 28.90
N LEU A 26 -14.68 4.06 30.12
CA LEU A 26 -13.82 3.57 31.20
C LEU A 26 -14.20 2.14 31.63
N VAL A 27 -15.49 1.81 31.69
CA VAL A 27 -15.95 0.45 32.03
C VAL A 27 -15.62 -0.52 30.88
N SER A 28 -15.80 -0.12 29.63
CA SER A 28 -15.47 -0.94 28.46
C SER A 28 -13.97 -1.19 28.30
N PHE A 29 -13.12 -0.19 28.54
CA PHE A 29 -11.65 -0.36 28.50
C PHE A 29 -11.08 -0.98 29.78
N GLY A 30 -11.74 -0.78 30.92
CA GLY A 30 -11.25 -1.14 32.25
C GLY A 30 -11.67 -2.52 32.75
N TYR A 31 -12.58 -3.23 32.08
CA TYR A 31 -13.17 -4.48 32.60
C TYR A 31 -12.13 -5.57 32.97
N SER A 32 -10.95 -5.55 32.34
CA SER A 32 -9.85 -6.48 32.59
C SER A 32 -8.73 -5.94 33.49
N GLN A 33 -8.76 -4.65 33.87
CA GLN A 33 -7.71 -3.98 34.66
C GLN A 33 -8.22 -3.23 35.91
N LEU A 34 -9.53 -3.24 36.19
CA LEU A 34 -10.10 -2.60 37.38
C LEU A 34 -9.42 -3.11 38.67
N PRO A 35 -8.72 -2.25 39.44
CA PRO A 35 -7.94 -2.65 40.61
C PRO A 35 -8.78 -3.10 41.81
N PHE A 36 -10.10 -2.94 41.75
CA PHE A 36 -11.03 -3.14 42.87
C PHE A 36 -11.70 -4.52 42.88
N TRP A 37 -11.48 -5.36 41.87
CA TRP A 37 -12.06 -6.71 41.82
C TRP A 37 -10.95 -7.78 41.90
N PRO A 38 -10.76 -8.46 43.05
CA PRO A 38 -9.75 -9.50 43.16
C PRO A 38 -10.18 -10.73 42.34
N GLN A 39 -9.56 -10.92 41.17
CA GLN A 39 -9.75 -12.10 40.29
C GLN A 39 -9.10 -13.38 40.83
N GLY A 40 -9.23 -13.64 42.13
CA GLY A 40 -8.65 -14.81 42.78
C GLY A 40 -8.11 -14.51 44.16
N LYS A 41 -7.56 -15.54 44.80
CA LYS A 41 -6.80 -15.44 46.04
C LYS A 41 -5.34 -15.09 45.71
N PRO A 42 -4.73 -14.08 46.36
CA PRO A 42 -3.35 -13.70 46.11
C PRO A 42 -2.36 -14.68 46.75
N TYR A 43 -1.26 -14.91 46.06
CA TYR A 43 -0.11 -15.70 46.50
C TYR A 43 1.19 -15.00 46.11
N ASP A 44 2.20 -15.17 46.95
CA ASP A 44 3.56 -14.68 46.70
C ASP A 44 4.50 -15.87 46.54
N ALA A 45 5.32 -15.88 45.49
CA ALA A 45 6.41 -16.84 45.33
C ALA A 45 7.73 -16.10 45.16
N TYR A 46 8.77 -16.59 45.84
CA TYR A 46 10.12 -16.04 45.76
C TYR A 46 10.95 -16.91 44.83
N PHE A 47 11.48 -16.35 43.74
CA PHE A 47 12.35 -17.04 42.80
C PHE A 47 13.78 -16.49 42.89
N SER A 48 14.77 -17.30 42.50
CA SER A 48 16.17 -16.85 42.42
C SER A 48 16.38 -15.82 41.30
N ASP A 49 15.56 -15.89 40.26
CA ASP A 49 15.53 -14.98 39.13
C ASP A 49 14.08 -14.78 38.70
N ALA A 50 13.72 -13.58 38.25
CA ALA A 50 12.42 -13.31 37.64
C ALA A 50 12.20 -14.12 36.34
N GLY A 51 13.28 -14.57 35.68
CA GLY A 51 13.20 -15.52 34.58
C GLY A 51 12.28 -15.05 33.45
N GLY A 52 12.24 -13.74 33.17
CA GLY A 52 11.41 -13.13 32.14
C GLY A 52 9.91 -13.10 32.41
N ILE A 53 9.45 -13.39 33.63
CA ILE A 53 8.04 -13.21 34.02
C ILE A 53 7.70 -11.72 34.12
N ALA A 54 6.53 -11.37 33.62
CA ALA A 54 5.96 -10.05 33.61
C ALA A 54 4.51 -10.06 34.18
N PRO A 55 4.03 -8.91 34.70
CA PRO A 55 2.62 -8.74 35.02
C PRO A 55 1.74 -9.07 33.81
N GLY A 56 0.68 -9.85 34.04
CA GLY A 56 -0.20 -10.30 32.96
C GLY A 56 0.01 -11.74 32.52
N ASN A 57 1.18 -12.33 32.79
CA ASN A 57 1.44 -13.73 32.45
C ASN A 57 0.51 -14.69 33.19
N ASP A 58 0.24 -15.83 32.55
CA ASP A 58 -0.72 -16.80 33.03
C ASP A 58 -0.14 -17.70 34.13
N VAL A 59 -1.01 -18.14 35.03
CA VAL A 59 -0.70 -19.09 36.10
C VAL A 59 -1.49 -20.36 35.87
N TYR A 60 -0.77 -21.48 35.85
CA TYR A 60 -1.32 -22.81 35.60
C TYR A 60 -1.22 -23.68 36.85
N VAL A 61 -2.23 -24.51 37.06
CA VAL A 61 -2.21 -25.62 38.02
C VAL A 61 -2.52 -26.88 37.25
N SER A 62 -1.62 -27.86 37.28
CA SER A 62 -1.76 -29.12 36.53
C SER A 62 -2.10 -28.92 35.04
N GLY A 63 -1.56 -27.87 34.41
CA GLY A 63 -1.78 -27.54 33.00
C GLY A 63 -3.06 -26.74 32.70
N ILE A 64 -3.88 -26.43 33.71
CA ILE A 64 -5.10 -25.62 33.56
C ILE A 64 -4.81 -24.19 33.99
N LYS A 65 -5.20 -23.22 33.17
CA LYS A 65 -5.10 -21.79 33.52
C LYS A 65 -6.05 -21.46 34.66
N VAL A 66 -5.49 -21.03 35.79
CA VAL A 66 -6.24 -20.76 37.02
C VAL A 66 -6.03 -19.34 37.55
N GLY A 67 -5.16 -18.56 36.94
CA GLY A 67 -4.98 -17.17 37.33
C GLY A 67 -3.89 -16.44 36.56
N ARG A 68 -3.36 -15.38 37.17
CA ARG A 68 -2.49 -14.41 36.50
C ARG A 68 -1.51 -13.73 37.45
N VAL A 69 -0.33 -13.40 36.93
CA VAL A 69 0.70 -12.60 37.60
C VAL A 69 0.24 -11.15 37.74
N ARG A 70 0.31 -10.61 38.96
CA ARG A 70 -0.06 -9.22 39.28
C ARG A 70 1.14 -8.30 39.23
N SER A 71 2.26 -8.70 39.83
CA SER A 71 3.46 -7.88 39.92
C SER A 71 4.69 -8.72 40.14
N VAL A 72 5.83 -8.19 39.69
CA VAL A 72 7.15 -8.73 39.93
C VAL A 72 7.96 -7.62 40.58
N THR A 73 8.54 -7.91 41.74
CA THR A 73 9.29 -6.95 42.54
C THR A 73 10.56 -7.59 43.07
N LEU A 74 11.63 -6.82 43.20
CA LEU A 74 12.86 -7.29 43.81
C LEU A 74 12.70 -7.30 45.35
N ALA A 75 13.08 -8.42 45.98
CA ALA A 75 13.03 -8.62 47.42
C ALA A 75 14.38 -9.17 47.91
N GLY A 76 15.34 -8.27 48.16
CA GLY A 76 16.73 -8.65 48.44
C GLY A 76 17.36 -9.29 47.20
N ASP A 77 17.95 -10.47 47.38
CA ASP A 77 18.58 -11.25 46.30
C ASP A 77 17.60 -12.17 45.56
N ALA A 78 16.29 -12.04 45.81
CA ALA A 78 15.25 -12.85 45.19
C ALA A 78 14.20 -12.01 44.47
N ALA A 79 13.62 -12.55 43.41
CA ALA A 79 12.47 -11.98 42.74
C ALA A 79 11.18 -12.42 43.45
N LYS A 80 10.47 -11.48 44.06
CA LYS A 80 9.13 -11.69 44.61
C LYS A 80 8.09 -11.52 43.50
N VAL A 81 7.40 -12.61 43.17
CA VAL A 81 6.34 -12.63 42.17
C VAL A 81 4.99 -12.80 42.88
N SER A 82 4.14 -11.80 42.76
CA SER A 82 2.78 -11.82 43.30
C SER A 82 1.81 -12.21 42.19
N PHE A 83 1.01 -13.25 42.43
CA PHE A 83 0.05 -13.77 41.46
C PHE A 83 -1.27 -14.14 42.13
N THR A 84 -2.29 -14.36 41.30
CA THR A 84 -3.63 -14.74 41.75
C THR A 84 -3.97 -16.13 41.26
N VAL A 85 -4.75 -16.87 42.05
CA VAL A 85 -5.29 -18.19 41.70
C VAL A 85 -6.77 -18.21 42.02
N ASP A 86 -7.58 -18.87 41.18
CA ASP A 86 -9.01 -19.10 41.41
C ASP A 86 -9.26 -19.62 42.83
N ARG A 87 -10.27 -19.05 43.51
CA ARG A 87 -10.64 -19.38 44.90
C ARG A 87 -11.06 -20.83 45.08
N ARG A 88 -11.45 -21.52 44.00
CA ARG A 88 -11.82 -22.94 44.00
C ARG A 88 -10.61 -23.87 44.13
N ILE A 89 -9.40 -23.38 43.87
CA ILE A 89 -8.17 -24.17 43.91
C ILE A 89 -7.44 -23.94 45.24
N VAL A 90 -7.15 -25.02 45.95
CA VAL A 90 -6.38 -24.99 47.18
C VAL A 90 -4.90 -25.13 46.85
N VAL A 91 -4.13 -24.08 47.12
CA VAL A 91 -2.66 -24.12 47.11
C VAL A 91 -2.22 -24.31 48.55
N GLY A 92 -1.75 -25.52 48.85
CA GLY A 92 -1.30 -25.91 50.18
C GLY A 92 0.10 -25.41 50.53
N ASP A 93 0.46 -25.56 51.80
CA ASP A 93 1.72 -25.13 52.40
C ASP A 93 2.97 -25.84 51.89
N GLN A 94 2.83 -26.95 51.17
CA GLN A 94 3.94 -27.67 50.53
C GLN A 94 3.97 -27.51 49.00
N SER A 95 3.13 -26.63 48.46
CA SER A 95 3.06 -26.41 47.01
C SER A 95 4.40 -25.91 46.45
N LEU A 96 4.67 -26.28 45.20
CA LEU A 96 5.81 -25.82 44.43
C LEU A 96 5.36 -24.86 43.33
N ALA A 97 6.22 -23.91 42.97
CA ALA A 97 5.99 -23.03 41.83
C ALA A 97 7.19 -23.07 40.88
N SER A 98 6.93 -23.16 39.59
CA SER A 98 7.99 -23.14 38.58
C SER A 98 7.67 -22.14 37.50
N ILE A 99 8.65 -21.33 37.11
CA ILE A 99 8.54 -20.50 35.91
C ILE A 99 8.85 -21.41 34.72
N ARG A 100 8.02 -21.38 33.67
CA ARG A 100 8.20 -22.18 32.46
C ARG A 100 8.05 -21.31 31.22
N THR A 101 8.59 -21.79 30.11
CA THR A 101 8.40 -21.17 28.79
C THR A 101 7.25 -21.89 28.11
N ASP A 102 6.16 -21.17 27.83
CA ASP A 102 4.93 -21.73 27.24
C ASP A 102 4.96 -21.70 25.72
N THR A 103 5.56 -20.67 25.12
CA THR A 103 5.56 -20.48 23.67
C THR A 103 6.96 -20.53 23.08
N ILE A 104 7.04 -20.89 21.79
CA ILE A 104 8.31 -20.89 21.02
C ILE A 104 8.90 -19.47 20.94
N LEU A 105 8.06 -18.44 21.10
CA LEU A 105 8.45 -17.03 21.15
C LEU A 105 8.98 -16.60 22.52
N GLY A 106 9.06 -17.51 23.50
CA GLY A 106 9.68 -17.26 24.79
C GLY A 106 8.74 -16.70 25.87
N GLU A 107 7.43 -16.70 25.65
CA GLU A 107 6.45 -16.26 26.64
C GLU A 107 6.53 -17.13 27.90
N ARG A 108 6.48 -16.49 29.07
CA ARG A 108 6.68 -17.13 30.36
C ARG A 108 5.37 -17.30 31.11
N SER A 109 5.27 -18.37 31.88
CA SER A 109 4.14 -18.66 32.76
C SER A 109 4.60 -19.21 34.10
N ILE A 110 3.72 -19.18 35.09
CA ILE A 110 3.96 -19.85 36.38
C ILE A 110 3.15 -21.14 36.42
N ALA A 111 3.80 -22.27 36.57
CA ALA A 111 3.17 -23.54 36.87
C ALA A 111 3.27 -23.84 38.37
N VAL A 112 2.12 -23.90 39.04
CA VAL A 112 1.97 -24.25 40.45
C VAL A 112 1.58 -25.71 40.56
N THR A 113 2.32 -26.47 41.36
CA THR A 113 2.02 -27.86 41.72
C THR A 113 1.49 -27.86 43.16
N PRO A 114 0.17 -28.01 43.36
CA PRO A 114 -0.42 -27.97 44.70
C PRO A 114 0.03 -29.16 45.53
N ALA A 115 0.47 -28.92 46.76
CA ALA A 115 0.78 -29.95 47.74
C ALA A 115 0.59 -29.42 49.17
N GLY A 116 0.36 -30.32 50.11
CA GLY A 116 0.02 -29.98 51.49
C GLY A 116 -1.44 -29.59 51.68
N SER A 117 -1.91 -29.64 52.92
CA SER A 117 -3.30 -29.36 53.31
C SER A 117 -3.44 -28.09 54.15
N ALA A 118 -2.33 -27.53 54.64
CA ALA A 118 -2.35 -26.30 55.41
C ALA A 118 -2.46 -25.08 54.48
N ARG A 119 -3.13 -24.02 54.95
CA ARG A 119 -3.29 -22.80 54.15
C ARG A 119 -2.01 -21.99 54.20
N THR A 120 -1.39 -21.78 53.04
CA THR A 120 -0.33 -20.77 52.86
C THR A 120 -0.79 -19.66 51.91
N SER A 121 -0.09 -18.53 51.97
CA SER A 121 -0.13 -17.46 50.97
C SER A 121 1.23 -17.26 50.30
N THR A 122 2.26 -17.96 50.75
CA THR A 122 3.64 -17.71 50.34
C THR A 122 4.38 -19.00 50.05
N ILE A 123 5.05 -19.04 48.91
CA ILE A 123 5.91 -20.14 48.46
C ILE A 123 7.37 -19.67 48.59
N PRO A 124 8.18 -20.29 49.47
CA PRO A 124 9.56 -19.89 49.69
C PRO A 124 10.47 -20.31 48.54
N LEU A 125 11.64 -19.68 48.44
CA LEU A 125 12.66 -19.93 47.42
C LEU A 125 13.02 -21.42 47.25
N SER A 126 13.11 -22.15 48.37
CA SER A 126 13.40 -23.59 48.39
C SER A 126 12.38 -24.47 47.65
N ARG A 127 11.20 -23.93 47.34
CA ARG A 127 10.11 -24.62 46.62
C ARG A 127 9.73 -23.89 45.34
N THR A 128 10.65 -23.10 44.81
CA THR A 128 10.53 -22.49 43.50
C THR A 128 11.61 -22.96 42.56
N THR A 129 11.29 -22.99 41.27
CA THR A 129 12.27 -23.32 40.24
C THR A 129 12.15 -22.34 39.08
N THR A 130 13.26 -21.77 38.67
CA THR A 130 13.36 -20.92 37.49
C THR A 130 13.86 -21.76 36.30
N PRO A 131 13.50 -21.41 35.05
CA PRO A 131 14.11 -22.02 33.88
C PRO A 131 15.61 -21.77 33.94
N TYR A 132 16.41 -22.83 33.86
CA TYR A 132 17.85 -22.69 33.64
C TYR A 132 18.07 -21.89 32.36
N ALA A 133 18.65 -20.70 32.48
CA ALA A 133 19.08 -19.94 31.32
C ALA A 133 20.28 -20.66 30.70
N LEU A 134 20.26 -20.89 29.38
CA LEU A 134 21.36 -21.53 28.65
C LEU A 134 22.70 -20.79 28.88
N GLY A 135 22.65 -19.47 29.10
CA GLY A 135 23.82 -18.66 29.45
C GLY A 135 24.46 -19.11 30.78
N SER A 136 23.66 -19.29 31.83
CA SER A 136 24.15 -19.74 33.14
C SER A 136 24.66 -21.19 33.08
N ALA A 137 24.05 -22.06 32.28
CA ALA A 137 24.55 -23.43 32.09
C ALA A 137 25.91 -23.47 31.35
N LEU A 138 26.11 -22.57 30.37
CA LEU A 138 27.39 -22.44 29.65
C LEU A 138 28.48 -21.77 30.51
N GLU A 139 28.09 -20.82 31.37
CA GLU A 139 28.96 -20.18 32.35
C GLU A 139 29.36 -21.14 33.48
N ASP A 140 28.42 -21.94 33.98
CA ASP A 140 28.68 -23.01 34.95
C ASP A 140 29.55 -24.11 34.33
N LEU A 141 29.34 -24.47 33.07
CA LEU A 141 30.23 -25.39 32.35
C LEU A 141 31.62 -24.79 32.14
N GLY A 142 31.71 -23.51 31.78
CA GLY A 142 32.97 -22.80 31.59
C GLY A 142 33.77 -22.66 32.89
N SER A 143 33.11 -22.35 34.01
CA SER A 143 33.73 -22.19 35.32
C SER A 143 34.10 -23.53 35.97
N ASN A 144 33.25 -24.56 35.84
CA ASN A 144 33.56 -25.90 36.34
C ASN A 144 34.62 -26.63 35.49
N ALA A 145 34.66 -26.41 34.17
CA ALA A 145 35.76 -26.89 33.33
C ALA A 145 37.08 -26.16 33.65
N GLY A 146 37.02 -24.89 34.07
CA GLY A 146 38.18 -24.12 34.53
C GLY A 146 38.71 -24.52 35.92
N ASN A 147 37.86 -25.07 36.79
CA ASN A 147 38.19 -25.49 38.16
C ASN A 147 38.46 -26.99 38.32
N LEU A 148 38.64 -27.75 37.22
CA LEU A 148 39.09 -29.14 37.30
C LEU A 148 40.57 -29.16 37.75
N ASP A 149 40.78 -29.25 39.06
CA ASP A 149 42.10 -29.43 39.66
C ASP A 149 42.70 -30.77 39.20
N LYS A 150 43.62 -30.70 38.24
CA LYS A 150 44.36 -31.85 37.73
C LYS A 150 44.99 -32.67 38.85
N GLY A 151 45.40 -32.04 39.95
CA GLY A 151 46.00 -32.72 41.09
C GLY A 151 45.02 -33.64 41.83
N GLN A 152 43.76 -33.21 42.00
CA GLN A 152 42.73 -34.00 42.67
C GLN A 152 42.23 -35.16 41.78
N PHE A 153 42.15 -34.92 40.47
CA PHE A 153 41.76 -35.92 39.47
C PHE A 153 42.82 -37.02 39.32
N GLU A 154 44.10 -36.66 39.19
CA GLU A 154 45.21 -37.63 39.12
C GLU A 154 45.33 -38.48 40.39
N LYS A 155 45.07 -37.87 41.56
CA LYS A 155 45.11 -38.56 42.85
C LYS A 155 43.97 -39.57 43.00
N SER A 156 42.76 -39.21 42.55
CA SER A 156 41.60 -40.10 42.54
C SER A 156 41.77 -41.24 41.53
N LEU A 157 42.36 -40.94 40.37
CA LEU A 157 42.66 -41.93 39.34
C LEU A 157 43.74 -42.93 39.79
N ARG A 158 44.77 -42.48 40.52
CA ARG A 158 45.75 -43.39 41.16
C ARG A 158 45.12 -44.27 42.21
N VAL A 159 44.28 -43.74 43.09
CA VAL A 159 43.60 -44.56 44.11
C VAL A 159 42.72 -45.64 43.49
N ILE A 160 42.01 -45.32 42.39
CA ILE A 160 41.19 -46.30 41.66
C ILE A 160 42.08 -47.33 40.93
N THR A 161 43.20 -46.89 40.35
CA THR A 161 44.12 -47.77 39.59
C THR A 161 44.87 -48.72 40.52
N ASP A 162 45.33 -48.23 41.68
CA ASP A 162 45.99 -49.02 42.71
C ASP A 162 45.00 -50.02 43.34
N ALA A 163 43.75 -49.62 43.57
CA ALA A 163 42.70 -50.51 44.05
C ALA A 163 42.26 -51.56 43.02
N LEU A 164 42.38 -51.27 41.71
CA LEU A 164 42.10 -52.22 40.63
C LEU A 164 43.26 -53.19 40.37
N HIS A 165 44.49 -52.79 40.64
CA HIS A 165 45.68 -53.62 40.43
C HIS A 165 45.73 -54.81 41.39
N ASP A 166 45.21 -54.65 42.60
CA ASP A 166 45.24 -55.68 43.67
C ASP A 166 44.06 -56.67 43.66
N ALA A 167 43.05 -56.50 42.78
CA ALA A 167 41.85 -57.33 42.78
C ALA A 167 41.88 -58.46 41.71
N THR A 168 41.76 -59.70 42.20
CA THR A 168 41.82 -61.04 41.59
C THR A 168 40.92 -61.32 40.35
N PRO A 169 41.02 -62.51 39.69
CA PRO A 169 40.52 -62.76 38.32
C PRO A 169 38.99 -62.74 38.11
N GLN A 170 38.17 -62.43 39.12
CA GLN A 170 36.73 -62.16 38.94
C GLN A 170 36.45 -60.86 38.14
N LEU A 171 37.44 -59.98 37.96
CA LEU A 171 37.25 -58.69 37.28
C LEU A 171 37.09 -58.78 35.76
N ARG A 172 37.52 -59.88 35.11
CA ARG A 172 37.43 -59.99 33.64
C ARG A 172 35.99 -59.95 33.12
N GLY A 173 35.04 -60.58 33.83
CA GLY A 173 33.62 -60.53 33.47
C GLY A 173 32.99 -59.14 33.67
N ALA A 174 33.47 -58.37 34.64
CA ALA A 174 33.03 -56.98 34.86
C ALA A 174 33.61 -56.02 33.81
N LEU A 175 34.87 -56.23 33.39
CA LEU A 175 35.52 -55.48 32.31
C LEU A 175 34.83 -55.73 30.94
N ASP A 176 34.37 -56.95 30.69
CA ASP A 176 33.55 -57.28 29.51
C ASP A 176 32.18 -56.58 29.55
N GLY A 177 31.56 -56.49 30.74
CA GLY A 177 30.33 -55.73 30.96
C GLY A 177 30.49 -54.23 30.71
N VAL A 178 31.60 -53.64 31.18
CA VAL A 178 31.93 -52.22 30.97
C VAL A 178 32.25 -51.92 29.51
N THR A 179 32.96 -52.81 28.81
CA THR A 179 33.18 -52.64 27.36
C THR A 179 31.89 -52.80 26.55
N SER A 180 30.98 -53.68 26.95
CA SER A 180 29.65 -53.79 26.33
C SER A 180 28.77 -52.55 26.55
N LEU A 181 28.81 -51.99 27.77
CA LEU A 181 28.13 -50.73 28.09
C LEU A 181 28.73 -49.55 27.31
N SER A 182 30.06 -49.47 27.22
CA SER A 182 30.77 -48.45 26.45
C SER A 182 30.42 -48.51 24.96
N ARG A 183 30.34 -49.71 24.36
CA ARG A 183 29.85 -49.88 22.98
C ARG A 183 28.39 -49.46 22.82
N THR A 184 27.54 -49.75 23.80
CA THR A 184 26.13 -49.33 23.79
C THR A 184 26.00 -47.81 23.92
N LEU A 185 26.83 -47.18 24.74
CA LEU A 185 26.88 -45.74 24.91
C LEU A 185 27.38 -45.04 23.64
N ASN A 186 28.45 -45.55 23.02
CA ASN A 186 28.98 -45.02 21.77
C ASN A 186 27.95 -45.11 20.62
N ARG A 187 27.15 -46.19 20.56
CA ARG A 187 26.02 -46.30 19.61
C ARG A 187 24.89 -45.29 19.89
N ARG A 188 24.65 -44.95 21.15
CA ARG A 188 23.69 -43.89 21.51
C ARG A 188 24.22 -42.52 21.12
N ASP A 189 25.52 -42.27 21.29
CA ASP A 189 26.14 -41.02 20.86
C ASP A 189 26.05 -40.84 19.35
N GLU A 190 26.28 -41.89 18.55
CA GLU A 190 26.04 -41.85 17.10
C GLU A 190 24.57 -41.56 16.73
N ALA A 191 23.61 -42.14 17.46
CA ALA A 191 22.19 -41.87 17.24
C ALA A 191 21.80 -40.43 17.62
N LEU A 192 22.38 -39.88 18.70
CA LEU A 192 22.18 -38.49 19.11
C LEU A 192 22.80 -37.51 18.11
N ASP A 193 23.99 -37.82 17.60
CA ASP A 193 24.67 -37.01 16.57
C ASP A 193 23.86 -37.01 15.26
N GLY A 194 23.27 -38.16 14.89
CA GLY A 194 22.33 -38.26 13.78
C GLY A 194 21.07 -37.39 13.97
N LEU A 195 20.45 -37.42 15.15
CA LEU A 195 19.27 -36.59 15.46
C LEU A 195 19.61 -35.09 15.44
N LEU A 196 20.75 -34.69 15.97
CA LEU A 196 21.23 -33.31 15.94
C LEU A 196 21.54 -32.85 14.51
N ALA A 197 22.16 -33.71 13.69
CA ALA A 197 22.40 -33.42 12.28
C ALA A 197 21.08 -33.24 11.51
N HIS A 198 20.08 -34.07 11.76
CA HIS A 198 18.74 -33.93 11.17
C HIS A 198 18.05 -32.65 11.64
N ALA A 199 18.10 -32.31 12.93
CA ALA A 199 17.54 -31.06 13.46
C ALA A 199 18.21 -29.83 12.84
N LYS A 200 19.54 -29.85 12.66
CA LYS A 200 20.30 -28.81 11.97
C LYS A 200 19.87 -28.68 10.51
N SER A 201 19.66 -29.80 9.81
CA SER A 201 19.18 -29.80 8.43
C SER A 201 17.79 -29.19 8.29
N VAL A 202 16.84 -29.58 9.16
CA VAL A 202 15.48 -29.02 9.18
C VAL A 202 15.53 -27.52 9.49
N THR A 203 16.34 -27.10 10.46
CA THR A 203 16.51 -25.69 10.82
C THR A 203 17.11 -24.89 9.66
N ALA A 204 18.07 -25.46 8.93
CA ALA A 204 18.66 -24.83 7.74
C ALA A 204 17.64 -24.69 6.60
N VAL A 205 16.79 -25.70 6.38
CA VAL A 205 15.69 -25.62 5.39
C VAL A 205 14.67 -24.55 5.81
N LEU A 206 14.34 -24.47 7.09
CA LEU A 206 13.42 -23.45 7.61
C LEU A 206 13.99 -22.04 7.46
N ALA A 207 15.28 -21.84 7.76
CA ALA A 207 15.98 -20.57 7.56
C ALA A 207 15.97 -20.14 6.08
N LYS A 208 16.27 -21.06 5.16
CA LYS A 208 16.17 -20.80 3.71
C LYS A 208 14.75 -20.42 3.28
N ARG A 209 13.73 -21.09 3.82
CA ARG A 209 12.32 -20.76 3.53
C ARG A 209 11.94 -19.38 4.08
N ALA A 210 12.40 -19.01 5.27
CA ALA A 210 12.16 -17.68 5.83
C ALA A 210 12.76 -16.58 4.93
N GLU A 211 13.96 -16.80 4.40
CA GLU A 211 14.60 -15.87 3.45
C GLU A 211 13.83 -15.78 2.11
N GLN A 212 13.31 -16.90 1.61
CA GLN A 212 12.43 -16.92 0.43
C GLN A 212 11.11 -16.19 0.65
N VAL A 213 10.48 -16.34 1.83
CA VAL A 213 9.26 -15.58 2.18
C VAL A 213 9.55 -14.09 2.27
N ASN A 214 10.67 -13.70 2.87
CA ASN A 214 11.09 -12.31 2.91
C ASN A 214 11.30 -11.72 1.49
N LYS A 215 11.94 -12.48 0.59
CA LYS A 215 12.04 -12.11 -0.84
C LYS A 215 10.68 -11.97 -1.50
N LEU A 216 9.76 -12.90 -1.29
CA LEU A 216 8.42 -12.83 -1.88
C LEU A 216 7.65 -11.59 -1.42
N ILE A 217 7.82 -11.17 -0.16
CA ILE A 217 7.23 -9.92 0.36
C ILE A 217 7.86 -8.70 -0.33
N LEU A 218 9.20 -8.68 -0.47
CA LEU A 218 9.90 -7.61 -1.17
C LEU A 218 9.51 -7.53 -2.66
N ASP A 219 9.40 -8.66 -3.34
CA ASP A 219 8.96 -8.76 -4.72
C ASP A 219 7.47 -8.38 -4.85
N GLY A 220 6.66 -8.72 -3.85
CA GLY A 220 5.27 -8.27 -3.74
C GLY A 220 5.14 -6.75 -3.72
N ASN A 221 6.03 -6.05 -3.00
CA ASN A 221 6.07 -4.58 -3.02
C ASN A 221 6.39 -4.03 -4.42
N GLN A 222 7.27 -4.69 -5.19
CA GLN A 222 7.54 -4.31 -6.57
C GLN A 222 6.31 -4.51 -7.47
N LEU A 223 5.56 -5.60 -7.28
CA LEU A 223 4.32 -5.83 -8.01
C LEU A 223 3.27 -4.76 -7.67
N PHE A 224 3.12 -4.39 -6.39
CA PHE A 224 2.21 -3.31 -6.01
C PHE A 224 2.63 -1.96 -6.59
N ALA A 225 3.93 -1.66 -6.60
CA ALA A 225 4.44 -0.44 -7.25
C ALA A 225 4.17 -0.45 -8.77
N ALA A 226 4.37 -1.58 -9.44
CA ALA A 226 4.07 -1.73 -10.86
C ALA A 226 2.56 -1.61 -11.16
N LEU A 227 1.71 -2.16 -10.30
CA LEU A 227 0.26 -2.03 -10.39
C LEU A 227 -0.19 -0.57 -10.19
N ASP A 228 0.38 0.14 -9.23
CA ASP A 228 0.05 1.54 -8.97
C ASP A 228 0.51 2.45 -10.13
N ALA A 229 1.72 2.24 -10.65
CA ALA A 229 2.20 2.92 -11.85
C ALA A 229 1.27 2.66 -13.06
N ARG A 230 0.80 1.42 -13.24
CA ARG A 230 -0.14 1.08 -14.30
C ARG A 230 -1.51 1.73 -14.09
N ARG A 231 -1.98 1.82 -12.84
CA ARG A 231 -3.22 2.52 -12.48
C ARG A 231 -3.12 4.02 -12.80
N ALA A 232 -2.00 4.66 -12.47
CA ALA A 232 -1.74 6.06 -12.81
C ALA A 232 -1.72 6.28 -14.33
N ALA A 233 -1.04 5.41 -15.09
CA ALA A 233 -1.01 5.46 -16.54
C ALA A 233 -2.42 5.30 -17.16
N LEU A 234 -3.25 4.40 -16.61
CA LEU A 234 -4.64 4.24 -17.04
C LEU A 234 -5.49 5.48 -16.73
N ALA A 235 -5.30 6.11 -15.57
CA ALA A 235 -6.00 7.36 -15.22
C ALA A 235 -5.62 8.49 -16.19
N GLN A 236 -4.34 8.61 -16.54
CA GLN A 236 -3.85 9.57 -17.54
C GLN A 236 -4.48 9.32 -18.92
N LEU A 237 -4.56 8.06 -19.34
CA LEU A 237 -5.18 7.66 -20.60
C LEU A 237 -6.67 8.01 -20.63
N ILE A 238 -7.40 7.70 -19.57
CA ILE A 238 -8.83 8.03 -19.45
C ILE A 238 -9.03 9.54 -19.50
N SER A 239 -8.22 10.31 -18.78
CA SER A 239 -8.27 11.78 -18.82
C SER A 239 -8.00 12.31 -20.22
N GLY A 240 -6.99 11.78 -20.92
CA GLY A 240 -6.67 12.20 -22.29
C GLY A 240 -7.77 11.83 -23.30
N ILE A 241 -8.47 10.71 -23.09
CA ILE A 241 -9.64 10.33 -23.90
C ILE A 241 -10.80 11.28 -23.66
N ASP A 242 -11.06 11.69 -22.42
CA ASP A 242 -12.13 12.66 -22.11
C ASP A 242 -11.82 14.03 -22.74
N GLU A 243 -10.57 14.48 -22.65
CA GLU A 243 -10.10 15.73 -23.24
C GLU A 243 -10.21 15.70 -24.77
N LEU A 244 -9.81 14.60 -25.40
CA LEU A 244 -9.99 14.38 -26.85
C LEU A 244 -11.48 14.38 -27.23
N ALA A 245 -12.33 13.73 -26.44
CA ALA A 245 -13.77 13.69 -26.70
C ALA A 245 -14.40 15.09 -26.61
N GLN A 246 -13.98 15.90 -25.63
CA GLN A 246 -14.40 17.31 -25.52
C GLN A 246 -13.91 18.13 -26.72
N GLN A 247 -12.66 17.95 -27.16
CA GLN A 247 -12.14 18.64 -28.34
C GLN A 247 -12.88 18.24 -29.62
N ILE A 248 -13.15 16.95 -29.85
CA ILE A 248 -13.91 16.48 -31.01
C ILE A 248 -15.34 17.04 -30.96
N SER A 249 -15.98 17.01 -29.80
CA SER A 249 -17.33 17.56 -29.63
C SER A 249 -17.35 19.07 -29.90
N GLY A 250 -16.36 19.81 -29.40
CA GLY A 250 -16.20 21.24 -29.64
C GLY A 250 -15.97 21.54 -31.12
N PHE A 251 -15.05 20.82 -31.76
CA PHE A 251 -14.79 20.93 -33.20
C PHE A 251 -16.06 20.67 -34.02
N VAL A 252 -16.82 19.62 -33.72
CA VAL A 252 -18.09 19.32 -34.41
C VAL A 252 -19.12 20.43 -34.19
N ALA A 253 -19.21 20.98 -32.98
CA ALA A 253 -20.12 22.07 -32.67
C ALA A 253 -19.76 23.36 -33.43
N ASP A 254 -18.48 23.72 -33.47
CA ASP A 254 -17.96 24.87 -34.21
C ASP A 254 -18.21 24.70 -35.71
N ASN A 255 -17.91 23.51 -36.25
CA ASN A 255 -18.15 23.19 -37.66
C ASN A 255 -19.64 23.31 -38.03
N ARG A 256 -20.55 22.83 -37.17
CA ARG A 256 -22.00 23.02 -37.37
C ARG A 256 -22.40 24.49 -37.32
N ARG A 257 -21.78 25.28 -36.45
CA ARG A 257 -22.08 26.72 -36.30
C ARG A 257 -21.63 27.52 -37.51
N GLU A 258 -20.48 27.17 -38.09
CA GLU A 258 -19.88 27.86 -39.23
C GLU A 258 -20.48 27.40 -40.57
N PHE A 259 -20.68 26.09 -40.76
CA PHE A 259 -21.20 25.53 -42.00
C PHE A 259 -22.73 25.43 -42.05
N GLY A 260 -23.43 25.41 -40.91
CA GLY A 260 -24.89 25.35 -40.85
C GLY A 260 -25.59 26.48 -41.63
N PRO A 261 -25.18 27.76 -41.47
CA PRO A 261 -25.74 28.87 -42.23
C PRO A 261 -25.47 28.76 -43.74
N SER A 262 -24.29 28.28 -44.12
CA SER A 262 -23.90 28.11 -45.53
C SER A 262 -24.70 27.00 -46.21
N LEU A 263 -24.90 25.86 -45.53
CA LEU A 263 -25.76 24.77 -46.00
C LEU A 263 -27.23 25.19 -46.06
N SER A 264 -27.71 25.96 -45.08
CA SER A 264 -29.06 26.51 -45.10
C SER A 264 -29.26 27.46 -46.28
N LYS A 265 -28.30 28.37 -46.55
CA LYS A 265 -28.33 29.25 -47.72
C LYS A 265 -28.26 28.47 -49.02
N LEU A 266 -27.43 27.42 -49.10
CA LEU A 266 -27.33 26.57 -50.27
C LEU A 266 -28.64 25.83 -50.56
N ASN A 267 -29.28 25.27 -49.54
CA ASN A 267 -30.61 24.66 -49.69
C ASN A 267 -31.65 25.70 -50.12
N GLN A 268 -31.59 26.92 -49.58
CA GLN A 268 -32.50 28.00 -49.98
C GLN A 268 -32.34 28.38 -51.45
N VAL A 269 -31.10 28.43 -51.95
CA VAL A 269 -30.80 28.65 -53.37
C VAL A 269 -31.28 27.47 -54.22
N LEU A 270 -31.05 26.23 -53.77
CA LEU A 270 -31.51 25.03 -54.46
C LEU A 270 -33.04 24.96 -54.53
N ASP A 271 -33.74 25.32 -53.46
CA ASP A 271 -35.20 25.38 -53.40
C ASP A 271 -35.73 26.46 -54.35
N ASP A 272 -35.18 27.68 -54.33
CA ASP A 272 -35.60 28.77 -55.24
C ASP A 272 -35.30 28.43 -56.72
N LEU A 273 -34.18 27.77 -57.00
CA LEU A 273 -33.87 27.24 -58.33
C LEU A 273 -34.85 26.15 -58.78
N ASN A 274 -35.28 25.28 -57.87
CA ASN A 274 -36.18 24.18 -58.17
C ASN A 274 -37.64 24.68 -58.30
N GLU A 275 -38.06 25.61 -57.46
CA GLU A 275 -39.37 26.27 -57.51
C GLU A 275 -39.51 27.11 -58.79
N ARG A 276 -38.43 27.76 -59.24
CA ARG A 276 -38.40 28.55 -60.47
C ARG A 276 -37.91 27.76 -61.70
N HIS A 277 -37.77 26.44 -61.60
CA HIS A 277 -37.20 25.59 -62.65
C HIS A 277 -37.91 25.78 -64.00
N GLU A 278 -39.23 25.92 -64.01
CA GLU A 278 -40.00 26.16 -65.24
C GLU A 278 -39.68 27.51 -65.88
N TYR A 279 -39.58 28.58 -65.09
CA TYR A 279 -39.19 29.91 -65.57
C TYR A 279 -37.76 29.94 -66.07
N ILE A 280 -36.82 29.26 -65.39
CA ILE A 280 -35.43 29.15 -65.82
C ILE A 280 -35.34 28.36 -67.13
N THR A 281 -36.06 27.24 -67.23
CA THR A 281 -36.12 26.43 -68.44
C THR A 281 -36.68 27.23 -69.61
N GLU A 282 -37.73 28.01 -69.39
CA GLU A 282 -38.35 28.81 -70.43
C GLU A 282 -37.49 30.03 -70.82
N ALA A 283 -36.81 30.65 -69.86
CA ALA A 283 -35.80 31.68 -70.12
C ALA A 283 -34.63 31.12 -70.95
N LEU A 284 -34.12 29.92 -70.60
CA LEU A 284 -33.06 29.23 -71.34
C LEU A 284 -33.49 28.84 -72.76
N LYS A 285 -34.74 28.44 -72.97
CA LYS A 285 -35.28 28.17 -74.32
C LYS A 285 -35.39 29.44 -75.17
N ARG A 286 -35.66 30.59 -74.55
CA ARG A 286 -35.79 31.90 -75.22
C ARG A 286 -34.46 32.65 -75.38
N LEU A 287 -33.42 32.19 -74.70
CA LEU A 287 -32.10 32.81 -74.71
C LEU A 287 -31.40 32.74 -76.08
N PRO A 288 -31.41 31.63 -76.83
CA PRO A 288 -30.78 31.58 -78.15
C PRO A 288 -31.44 32.53 -79.17
N PRO A 289 -32.78 32.61 -79.30
CA PRO A 289 -33.46 33.62 -80.12
C PRO A 289 -33.14 35.07 -79.70
N TYR A 290 -33.06 35.34 -78.38
CA TYR A 290 -32.71 36.66 -77.87
C TYR A 290 -31.25 37.03 -78.17
N ALA A 291 -30.30 36.12 -77.96
CA ALA A 291 -28.89 36.32 -78.26
C ALA A 291 -28.62 36.47 -79.76
N THR A 292 -29.36 35.76 -80.62
CA THR A 292 -29.28 35.93 -82.08
C THR A 292 -29.83 37.29 -82.49
N THR A 293 -31.00 37.71 -82.00
CA THR A 293 -31.53 39.05 -82.30
C THR A 293 -30.66 40.18 -81.74
N LEU A 294 -30.08 40.02 -80.55
CA LEU A 294 -29.08 40.97 -80.03
C LEU A 294 -27.81 40.99 -80.88
N GLY A 295 -27.28 39.83 -81.27
CA GLY A 295 -26.12 39.73 -82.16
C GLY A 295 -26.38 40.33 -83.54
N GLU A 296 -27.62 40.23 -84.03
CA GLU A 296 -28.06 40.80 -85.29
C GLU A 296 -28.24 42.33 -85.18
N VAL A 297 -28.73 42.85 -84.04
CA VAL A 297 -28.81 44.30 -83.76
C VAL A 297 -27.44 44.92 -83.51
N VAL A 298 -26.56 44.24 -82.78
CA VAL A 298 -25.18 44.69 -82.50
C VAL A 298 -24.30 44.56 -83.76
N GLY A 299 -24.56 43.56 -84.61
CA GLY A 299 -23.81 43.30 -85.84
C GLY A 299 -24.27 44.10 -87.07
N SER A 300 -25.47 44.67 -87.07
CA SER A 300 -26.05 45.35 -88.26
C SER A 300 -25.91 46.88 -88.28
N GLY A 301 -25.19 47.50 -87.33
CA GLY A 301 -25.00 48.96 -87.32
C GLY A 301 -23.54 49.38 -87.12
N PRO A 302 -22.95 50.23 -87.99
CA PRO A 302 -21.64 50.81 -87.72
C PRO A 302 -21.77 51.84 -86.60
N GLY A 303 -21.46 51.42 -85.37
CA GLY A 303 -21.51 52.29 -84.19
C GLY A 303 -21.88 51.61 -82.87
N PHE A 304 -22.17 50.31 -82.84
CA PHE A 304 -22.54 49.64 -81.60
C PHE A 304 -21.32 49.33 -80.73
N ASN A 305 -21.14 50.10 -79.65
CA ASN A 305 -20.10 49.87 -78.65
C ASN A 305 -20.79 49.42 -77.36
N VAL A 306 -20.73 48.11 -77.06
CA VAL A 306 -21.36 47.55 -75.86
C VAL A 306 -20.47 47.86 -74.66
N ASN A 307 -20.87 48.83 -73.85
CA ASN A 307 -20.23 49.09 -72.57
C ASN A 307 -21.01 48.34 -71.47
N VAL A 308 -20.49 47.18 -71.07
CA VAL A 308 -21.10 46.33 -70.04
C VAL A 308 -20.78 46.93 -68.66
N TYR A 309 -21.75 47.63 -68.07
CA TYR A 309 -21.63 48.28 -66.76
C TYR A 309 -21.63 47.23 -65.63
N SER A 310 -20.55 46.45 -65.51
CA SER A 310 -20.17 45.58 -64.38
C SER A 310 -18.97 44.68 -64.70
N VAL A 311 -18.51 44.65 -65.96
CA VAL A 311 -17.22 44.04 -66.29
C VAL A 311 -16.16 45.12 -66.10
N LEU A 312 -15.20 44.88 -65.19
CA LEU A 312 -14.04 45.76 -65.03
C LEU A 312 -13.44 46.00 -66.44
N PRO A 313 -13.13 47.25 -66.83
CA PRO A 313 -12.40 47.54 -68.05
C PRO A 313 -11.21 46.59 -68.20
N ALA A 314 -10.97 46.06 -69.41
CA ALA A 314 -9.91 45.07 -69.65
C ALA A 314 -8.54 45.42 -69.01
N PRO A 315 -8.09 46.70 -68.97
CA PRO A 315 -6.85 47.08 -68.28
C PRO A 315 -6.91 46.88 -66.75
N LEU A 316 -8.07 47.05 -66.13
CA LEU A 316 -8.23 46.84 -64.69
C LEU A 316 -8.29 45.34 -64.35
N VAL A 317 -8.86 44.51 -65.24
CA VAL A 317 -8.83 43.05 -65.08
C VAL A 317 -7.41 42.52 -65.17
N SER A 318 -6.58 43.01 -66.11
CA SER A 318 -5.19 42.57 -66.23
C SER A 318 -4.33 42.97 -65.03
N ILE A 319 -4.54 44.18 -64.46
CA ILE A 319 -3.87 44.60 -63.23
C ILE A 319 -4.21 43.68 -62.05
N VAL A 320 -5.49 43.33 -61.88
CA VAL A 320 -5.92 42.40 -60.81
C VAL A 320 -5.33 41.00 -61.03
N PHE A 321 -5.31 40.51 -62.27
CA PHE A 321 -4.69 39.22 -62.61
C PHE A 321 -3.19 39.22 -62.30
N ASP A 322 -2.44 40.23 -62.73
CA ASP A 322 -1.00 40.32 -62.45
C ASP A 322 -0.70 40.40 -60.95
N LEU A 323 -1.52 41.10 -60.17
CA LEU A 323 -1.38 41.16 -58.71
C LEU A 323 -1.61 39.81 -58.04
N VAL A 324 -2.54 39.00 -58.55
CA VAL A 324 -2.85 37.67 -58.01
C VAL A 324 -1.74 36.67 -58.36
N PHE A 325 -1.20 36.72 -59.57
CA PHE A 325 -0.22 35.73 -60.05
C PHE A 325 1.24 36.16 -59.88
N GLN A 326 1.53 37.46 -59.68
CA GLN A 326 2.87 38.01 -59.48
C GLN A 326 2.91 39.06 -58.34
N PRO A 327 2.63 38.67 -57.08
CA PRO A 327 2.41 39.62 -55.97
C PRO A 327 3.62 40.47 -55.55
N ASN A 328 4.83 40.12 -55.98
CA ASN A 328 6.08 40.79 -55.56
C ASN A 328 6.65 41.78 -56.60
N LYS A 329 5.92 42.08 -57.67
CA LYS A 329 6.32 43.08 -58.67
C LYS A 329 5.18 44.05 -58.94
N LEU A 330 5.52 45.30 -59.22
CA LEU A 330 4.55 46.25 -59.76
C LEU A 330 4.04 45.71 -61.11
N PRO A 331 2.72 45.57 -61.32
CA PRO A 331 2.18 45.04 -62.56
C PRO A 331 2.58 45.89 -63.76
N ASP A 332 3.15 45.28 -64.80
CA ASP A 332 3.47 45.98 -66.06
C ASP A 332 2.20 46.58 -66.69
N SER A 333 1.06 45.89 -66.51
CA SER A 333 -0.28 46.35 -66.87
C SER A 333 -0.70 47.66 -66.18
N PHE A 334 -0.18 47.94 -64.98
CA PHE A 334 -0.43 49.21 -64.28
C PHE A 334 0.38 50.36 -64.88
N ALA A 335 1.65 50.10 -65.24
CA ALA A 335 2.50 51.09 -65.90
C ALA A 335 1.96 51.48 -67.29
N ASP A 336 1.45 50.51 -68.05
CA ASP A 336 0.83 50.74 -69.36
C ASP A 336 -0.51 51.49 -69.25
N TYR A 337 -1.33 51.18 -68.24
CA TYR A 337 -2.55 51.95 -67.96
C TYR A 337 -2.24 53.43 -67.69
N LEU A 338 -1.21 53.71 -66.89
CA LEU A 338 -0.78 55.09 -66.61
C LEU A 338 -0.24 55.80 -67.85
N ARG A 339 0.52 55.11 -68.71
CA ARG A 339 1.00 55.69 -69.98
C ARG A 339 -0.15 56.06 -70.92
N GLY A 340 -1.19 55.22 -71.01
CA GLY A 340 -2.39 55.51 -71.81
C GLY A 340 -3.12 56.78 -71.35
N LEU A 341 -3.29 56.96 -70.03
CA LEU A 341 -3.91 58.16 -69.45
C LEU A 341 -3.10 59.45 -69.69
N ILE A 342 -1.77 59.34 -69.77
CA ILE A 342 -0.89 60.49 -70.04
C ILE A 342 -0.98 60.90 -71.51
N GLN A 343 -1.09 59.96 -72.45
CA GLN A 343 -1.18 60.28 -73.88
C GLN A 343 -2.52 60.94 -74.28
N GLU A 344 -3.65 60.56 -73.66
CA GLU A 344 -4.95 61.17 -73.97
C GLU A 344 -5.03 62.66 -73.56
N ARG A 345 -4.24 63.11 -72.57
CA ARG A 345 -4.26 64.50 -72.09
C ARG A 345 -3.52 65.51 -72.98
N TRP A 346 -2.76 65.06 -73.99
CA TRP A 346 -1.91 65.94 -74.82
C TRP A 346 -2.43 66.21 -76.24
N ILE A 347 -3.63 65.75 -76.60
CA ILE A 347 -4.24 66.10 -77.89
C ILE A 347 -5.00 67.43 -77.75
N ILE A 348 -4.27 68.55 -77.76
CA ILE A 348 -4.86 69.88 -77.92
C ILE A 348 -5.31 70.01 -79.38
N ARG A 349 -6.61 69.86 -79.64
CA ARG A 349 -7.20 70.22 -80.95
C ARG A 349 -7.28 71.75 -81.03
N PRO A 350 -6.66 72.41 -82.02
CA PRO A 350 -6.85 73.85 -82.20
C PRO A 350 -8.30 74.15 -82.62
N LYS A 351 -8.92 75.13 -81.96
CA LYS A 351 -10.19 75.73 -82.41
C LYS A 351 -9.90 76.65 -83.61
N SER A 352 -10.47 76.35 -84.75
CA SER A 352 -10.60 77.27 -85.89
C SER A 352 -11.92 78.05 -85.76
N PRO A 353 -11.99 79.31 -86.25
CA PRO A 353 -13.08 80.27 -85.98
C PRO A 353 -14.44 79.88 -86.59
#